data_AF-A0A6M2E018-F1
#
_entry.id   AF-A0A6M2E018-F1
#
_cell.length_a   1.000
_cell.length_b   1.000
_cell.length_c   1.000
_cell.angle_alpha   90.00
_cell.angle_beta   90.00
_cell.angle_gamma   90.00
#
_symmetry.space_group_name_H-M   'P 1'
#
loop_
_entity.id
_entity.type
_entity.pdbx_description
1 polymer ?
#
loop_
_entity_poly.entity_id
_entity_poly.type
_entity_poly.pdbx_seq_one_letter_code
_entity_poly.pdbx_strand_id
1 'polypeptide(L)'
;MTTIGLYYLIFGLAISVSIYNVDSKAVIDDNRQPFQGSMFCEHYNEKCNTADEDSKDKEKCKTDIEECVYTEGIKRNQCFVLWKVDNTTKKPLIHLKGCFSGGEECYKKNECIAKVNREKDYLFCCCEGDYCNKKFESRKEFSTEPPLIINQPATESSHTVFHILLFTCLALILAFGIIFVVYYFLKSCKVNYHESPTQALLPAIPQSPTEDLGHIQLQDMKATGRFGAVWRAKRNDDEVAVKIFPMQDQQSWLAEQEIFKLPNMCHPDILEYIGVEKRGDHLHTEFWLVTAYHHRGSLCDYLKAHTVTWNEMGRIAESMARGLTHLHDVIPGPKGIEIKPAVAHRDFKSKNVLLKADMSACIADFGLALIFQPGKACGDTHGQVGTRRYMAPEVLEGAINFTLDAFLRIDMYACGLVLWELASRCSDQGIPCPEYKLPFEAEVGTHPTLEEMQEAVVTKKIRPAILDQWKEHPGLATICNTMEECWDHDAEARLSASCVMERVSHLMRFDIAQNDALVLETNPKVSL
;
A
#
# COMPACT_ATOMS: atom_id res chain seq x y z
N MET A 1 6.69 -59.57 29.35
CA MET A 1 6.53 -59.46 27.88
C MET A 1 5.08 -59.13 27.57
N THR A 2 4.66 -57.94 27.98
CA THR A 2 3.26 -57.57 28.11
C THR A 2 3.04 -56.18 27.51
N THR A 3 1.83 -55.98 27.02
CA THR A 3 1.16 -54.71 26.69
C THR A 3 1.64 -53.85 25.53
N ILE A 4 2.90 -53.87 25.10
CA ILE A 4 3.33 -52.99 23.98
C ILE A 4 2.97 -53.58 22.60
N GLY A 5 3.08 -54.91 22.42
CA GLY A 5 2.79 -55.56 21.14
C GLY A 5 1.30 -55.57 20.74
N LEU A 6 0.38 -55.56 21.71
CA LEU A 6 -1.06 -55.52 21.41
C LEU A 6 -1.51 -54.13 20.95
N TYR A 7 -0.89 -53.06 21.45
CA TYR A 7 -1.18 -51.69 21.02
C TYR A 7 -0.80 -51.46 19.55
N TYR A 8 0.32 -52.04 19.10
CA TYR A 8 0.74 -51.94 17.69
C TYR A 8 -0.13 -52.76 16.73
N LEU A 9 -0.68 -53.90 17.17
CA LEU A 9 -1.60 -54.68 16.34
C LEU A 9 -3.00 -54.03 16.22
N ILE A 10 -3.48 -53.42 17.30
CA ILE A 10 -4.78 -52.71 17.30
C ILE A 10 -4.69 -51.38 16.54
N PHE A 11 -3.58 -50.63 16.67
CA PHE A 11 -3.34 -49.45 15.83
C PHE A 11 -3.08 -49.81 14.36
N GLY A 12 -2.40 -50.94 14.09
CA GLY A 12 -2.19 -51.43 12.73
C GLY A 12 -3.48 -51.83 12.02
N LEU A 13 -4.42 -52.47 12.73
CA LEU A 13 -5.73 -52.84 12.17
C LEU A 13 -6.69 -51.64 12.08
N ALA A 14 -6.62 -50.67 12.99
CA ALA A 14 -7.40 -49.43 12.88
C ALA A 14 -6.95 -48.55 11.71
N ILE A 15 -5.64 -48.50 11.43
CA ILE A 15 -5.10 -47.78 10.27
C ILE A 15 -5.40 -48.53 8.97
N SER A 16 -5.40 -49.87 8.96
CA SER A 16 -5.77 -50.64 7.75
C SER A 16 -7.27 -50.62 7.43
N VAL A 17 -8.15 -50.39 8.42
CA VAL A 17 -9.59 -50.19 8.20
C VAL A 17 -9.93 -48.73 7.87
N SER A 18 -9.11 -47.76 8.27
CA SER A 18 -9.19 -46.37 7.77
C SER A 18 -8.51 -46.16 6.41
N ILE A 19 -7.62 -47.05 5.96
CA ILE A 19 -7.00 -47.00 4.63
C ILE A 19 -7.84 -47.75 3.57
N TYR A 20 -8.73 -48.68 3.97
CA TYR A 20 -9.69 -49.30 3.05
C TYR A 20 -11.05 -48.56 2.92
N ASN A 21 -11.19 -47.37 3.51
CA ASN A 21 -12.38 -46.53 3.34
C ASN A 21 -12.08 -45.06 3.02
N VAL A 22 -10.87 -44.78 2.53
CA VAL A 22 -10.53 -43.49 1.89
C VAL A 22 -9.93 -43.79 0.50
N ASP A 23 -10.61 -44.66 -0.24
CA ASP A 23 -10.57 -44.68 -1.70
C ASP A 23 -12.01 -44.69 -2.22
N SER A 24 -12.80 -43.75 -1.71
CA SER A 24 -13.66 -42.98 -2.58
C SER A 24 -13.01 -41.62 -2.72
N LYS A 25 -12.00 -41.55 -3.59
CA LYS A 25 -11.93 -40.42 -4.50
C LYS A 25 -13.35 -40.26 -5.03
N ALA A 26 -14.08 -39.27 -4.52
CA ALA A 26 -14.96 -38.55 -5.41
C ALA A 26 -14.01 -38.09 -6.51
N VAL A 27 -13.98 -38.88 -7.59
CA VAL A 27 -13.72 -38.38 -8.92
C VAL A 27 -14.50 -37.08 -8.95
N ILE A 28 -13.78 -35.96 -8.86
CA ILE A 28 -14.33 -34.73 -9.40
C ILE A 28 -14.44 -35.09 -10.87
N ASP A 29 -15.66 -35.48 -11.22
CA ASP A 29 -16.08 -35.57 -12.60
C ASP A 29 -16.00 -34.14 -13.13
N ASP A 30 -14.81 -33.79 -13.60
CA ASP A 30 -14.50 -32.57 -14.34
C ASP A 30 -15.03 -32.68 -15.79
N ASN A 31 -16.09 -33.47 -15.99
CA ASN A 31 -16.95 -33.44 -17.17
C ASN A 31 -18.34 -32.88 -16.85
N ARG A 32 -18.48 -32.00 -15.85
CA ARG A 32 -19.54 -31.01 -15.94
C ARG A 32 -18.99 -29.80 -16.63
N GLN A 33 -19.45 -29.62 -17.88
CA GLN A 33 -19.49 -28.32 -18.54
C GLN A 33 -19.73 -27.22 -17.50
N PRO A 34 -19.11 -26.02 -17.62
CA PRO A 34 -19.39 -24.91 -16.74
C PRO A 34 -20.91 -24.83 -16.59
N PHE A 35 -21.40 -24.95 -15.36
CA PHE A 35 -22.83 -24.91 -15.12
C PHE A 35 -23.26 -23.50 -15.56
N GLN A 36 -23.73 -23.38 -16.80
CA GLN A 36 -24.47 -22.23 -17.30
C GLN A 36 -25.82 -22.24 -16.57
N GLY A 37 -25.78 -21.91 -15.29
CA GLY A 37 -26.96 -21.68 -14.50
C GLY A 37 -26.77 -20.34 -13.86
N SER A 38 -27.64 -19.40 -14.18
CA SER A 38 -27.85 -18.25 -13.32
C SER A 38 -28.58 -18.68 -12.05
N MET A 39 -28.35 -17.94 -10.96
CA MET A 39 -29.14 -18.06 -9.74
C MET A 39 -30.00 -16.81 -9.61
N PHE A 40 -31.22 -16.93 -9.11
CA PHE A 40 -32.16 -15.81 -8.98
C PHE A 40 -32.29 -15.37 -7.52
N CYS A 41 -32.14 -14.09 -7.23
CA CYS A 41 -32.35 -13.49 -5.91
C CYS A 41 -33.48 -12.47 -5.95
N GLU A 42 -34.23 -12.31 -4.86
CA GLU A 42 -35.15 -11.18 -4.74
C GLU A 42 -34.32 -9.89 -4.61
N HIS A 43 -34.63 -8.88 -5.42
CA HIS A 43 -33.92 -7.60 -5.41
C HIS A 43 -34.79 -6.49 -4.83
N TYR A 44 -34.17 -5.64 -4.01
CA TYR A 44 -34.82 -4.46 -3.45
C TYR A 44 -33.78 -3.40 -3.11
N ASN A 45 -34.08 -2.14 -3.39
CA ASN A 45 -33.25 -1.01 -3.02
C ASN A 45 -34.11 0.17 -2.53
N GLU A 46 -33.96 0.53 -1.25
CA GLU A 46 -34.73 1.60 -0.61
C GLU A 46 -34.51 2.98 -1.25
N LYS A 47 -33.31 3.25 -1.78
CA LYS A 47 -33.00 4.55 -2.43
C LYS A 47 -33.84 4.82 -3.68
N CYS A 48 -34.50 3.80 -4.24
CA CYS A 48 -35.46 3.97 -5.34
C CYS A 48 -36.76 4.69 -4.93
N ASN A 49 -37.08 4.83 -3.63
CA ASN A 49 -38.34 5.43 -3.17
C ASN A 49 -38.30 6.96 -3.00
N THR A 50 -37.15 7.60 -3.20
CA THR A 50 -36.95 9.05 -2.91
C THR A 50 -36.29 9.82 -4.04
N ALA A 51 -36.20 9.27 -5.26
CA ALA A 51 -35.52 9.93 -6.39
C ALA A 51 -36.51 10.66 -7.32
N ASP A 52 -36.22 11.93 -7.58
CA ASP A 52 -36.81 12.79 -8.62
C ASP A 52 -36.77 12.11 -10.01
N GLU A 53 -37.72 12.50 -10.87
CA GLU A 53 -38.19 11.75 -12.05
C GLU A 53 -37.18 11.43 -13.18
N ASP A 54 -35.91 11.83 -13.09
CA ASP A 54 -35.03 11.97 -14.27
C ASP A 54 -33.63 11.31 -14.17
N SER A 55 -33.58 9.99 -13.88
CA SER A 55 -32.33 9.22 -14.04
C SER A 55 -32.54 7.88 -14.74
N LYS A 56 -31.52 7.47 -15.51
CA LYS A 56 -31.45 6.25 -16.34
C LYS A 56 -31.45 4.92 -15.56
N ASP A 57 -31.63 4.94 -14.25
CA ASP A 57 -31.59 3.76 -13.37
C ASP A 57 -32.97 3.08 -13.16
N LYS A 58 -33.98 3.47 -13.94
CA LYS A 58 -35.38 3.01 -13.77
C LYS A 58 -35.64 1.53 -14.08
N GLU A 59 -34.68 0.75 -14.55
CA GLU A 59 -34.93 -0.65 -14.96
C GLU A 59 -34.72 -1.69 -13.84
N LYS A 60 -34.22 -1.30 -12.66
CA LYS A 60 -34.04 -2.21 -11.50
C LYS A 60 -34.84 -1.82 -10.24
N CYS A 61 -35.88 -0.99 -10.37
CA CYS A 61 -36.63 -0.48 -9.21
C CYS A 61 -38.05 -1.09 -9.14
N LYS A 62 -38.14 -2.31 -8.59
CA LYS A 62 -39.29 -2.96 -7.94
C LYS A 62 -38.80 -4.29 -7.31
N THR A 63 -39.56 -4.87 -6.37
CA THR A 63 -39.34 -6.26 -5.94
C THR A 63 -39.63 -7.18 -7.10
N ASP A 64 -38.63 -7.30 -7.95
CA ASP A 64 -38.62 -8.23 -9.04
C ASP A 64 -37.57 -9.28 -8.66
N ILE A 65 -36.71 -9.63 -9.60
CA ILE A 65 -35.81 -10.76 -9.48
C ILE A 65 -34.50 -10.31 -10.12
N GLU A 66 -33.38 -10.48 -9.42
CA GLU A 66 -32.05 -10.26 -9.98
C GLU A 66 -31.43 -11.60 -10.34
N GLU A 67 -30.99 -11.72 -11.60
CA GLU A 67 -30.25 -12.86 -12.11
C GLU A 67 -28.77 -12.70 -11.79
N CYS A 68 -28.26 -13.52 -10.86
CA CYS A 68 -26.85 -13.57 -10.49
C CYS A 68 -26.09 -14.43 -11.52
N VAL A 69 -25.49 -13.76 -12.50
CA VAL A 69 -24.68 -14.38 -13.55
C VAL A 69 -23.28 -14.69 -13.02
N TYR A 70 -22.75 -15.86 -13.35
CA TYR A 70 -21.37 -16.22 -13.05
C TYR A 70 -20.43 -15.51 -14.04
N THR A 71 -19.52 -14.67 -13.54
CA THR A 71 -18.46 -14.05 -14.34
C THR A 71 -17.10 -14.66 -14.00
N GLU A 72 -16.15 -14.61 -14.94
CA GLU A 72 -14.80 -15.13 -14.73
C GLU A 72 -14.17 -14.51 -13.47
N GLY A 73 -13.85 -15.34 -12.47
CA GLY A 73 -13.29 -14.93 -11.18
C GLY A 73 -14.26 -15.06 -9.99
N ILE A 74 -15.58 -15.13 -10.20
CA ILE A 74 -16.56 -15.33 -9.13
C ILE A 74 -16.81 -16.83 -8.92
N LYS A 75 -16.32 -17.37 -7.80
CA LYS A 75 -16.40 -18.81 -7.51
C LYS A 75 -17.81 -19.30 -7.16
N ARG A 76 -18.68 -18.47 -6.54
CA ARG A 76 -20.09 -18.78 -6.18
C ARG A 76 -20.94 -17.52 -6.03
N ASN A 77 -22.17 -17.55 -6.55
CA ASN A 77 -23.18 -16.51 -6.35
C ASN A 77 -24.09 -16.84 -5.15
N GLN A 78 -24.44 -15.84 -4.35
CA GLN A 78 -25.28 -15.95 -3.16
C GLN A 78 -26.34 -14.83 -3.15
N CYS A 79 -27.44 -15.02 -2.43
CA CYS A 79 -28.41 -13.97 -2.18
C CYS A 79 -28.17 -13.34 -0.81
N PHE A 80 -28.54 -12.06 -0.63
CA PHE A 80 -28.49 -11.40 0.67
C PHE A 80 -29.75 -10.58 1.00
N VAL A 81 -29.90 -10.24 2.29
CA VAL A 81 -30.86 -9.25 2.79
C VAL A 81 -30.18 -8.37 3.84
N LEU A 82 -30.40 -7.06 3.75
CA LEU A 82 -30.04 -6.06 4.75
C LEU A 82 -31.31 -5.32 5.23
N TRP A 83 -31.58 -5.32 6.53
CA TRP A 83 -32.78 -4.69 7.09
C TRP A 83 -32.54 -4.11 8.49
N LYS A 84 -33.41 -3.18 8.89
CA LYS A 84 -33.52 -2.66 10.25
C LYS A 84 -34.86 -3.08 10.84
N VAL A 85 -35.00 -3.14 12.16
CA VAL A 85 -36.31 -3.35 12.80
C VAL A 85 -36.87 -2.00 13.20
N ASP A 86 -38.06 -1.66 12.71
CA ASP A 86 -38.74 -0.42 13.10
C ASP A 86 -39.06 -0.45 14.60
N ASN A 87 -38.63 0.59 15.32
CA ASN A 87 -38.78 0.70 16.76
C ASN A 87 -40.25 0.77 17.22
N THR A 88 -41.13 1.29 16.38
CA THR A 88 -42.55 1.53 16.66
C THR A 88 -43.39 0.32 16.27
N THR A 89 -43.21 -0.19 15.06
CA THR A 89 -44.06 -1.27 14.51
C THR A 89 -43.50 -2.67 14.77
N LYS A 90 -42.23 -2.78 15.19
CA LYS A 90 -41.46 -4.03 15.34
C LYS A 90 -41.39 -4.87 14.05
N LYS A 91 -41.71 -4.28 12.90
CA LYS A 91 -41.61 -4.93 11.59
C LYS A 91 -40.23 -4.69 10.97
N PRO A 92 -39.74 -5.61 10.11
CA PRO A 92 -38.51 -5.38 9.39
C PRO A 92 -38.71 -4.31 8.30
N LEU A 93 -37.88 -3.28 8.32
CA LEU A 93 -37.69 -2.30 7.25
C LEU A 93 -36.50 -2.76 6.40
N ILE A 94 -36.78 -3.30 5.22
CA ILE A 94 -35.76 -3.80 4.29
C ILE A 94 -35.07 -2.61 3.63
N HIS A 95 -33.74 -2.59 3.64
CA HIS A 95 -32.93 -1.57 2.96
C HIS A 95 -32.43 -2.08 1.61
N LEU A 96 -31.87 -3.30 1.58
CA LEU A 96 -31.29 -3.90 0.37
C LEU A 96 -31.54 -5.41 0.28
N LYS A 97 -31.74 -5.91 -0.93
CA LYS A 97 -31.66 -7.33 -1.30
C LYS A 97 -31.03 -7.47 -2.69
N GLY A 98 -30.30 -8.55 -2.95
CA GLY A 98 -29.74 -8.83 -4.27
C GLY A 98 -28.69 -9.93 -4.26
N CYS A 99 -27.84 -9.93 -5.29
CA CYS A 99 -26.69 -10.84 -5.42
C CYS A 99 -25.50 -10.42 -4.53
N PHE A 100 -24.81 -11.40 -3.95
CA PHE A 100 -23.64 -11.24 -3.11
C PHE A 100 -22.54 -12.22 -3.53
N SER A 101 -21.29 -11.74 -3.60
CA SER A 101 -20.14 -12.51 -4.12
C SER A 101 -19.00 -12.65 -3.10
N GLY A 102 -19.25 -12.42 -1.81
CA GLY A 102 -18.18 -12.01 -0.88
C GLY A 102 -18.07 -12.67 0.50
N GLY A 103 -18.54 -13.90 0.73
CA GLY A 103 -18.36 -14.54 2.05
C GLY A 103 -18.28 -16.07 2.03
N GLU A 104 -17.18 -16.64 2.53
CA GLU A 104 -17.08 -18.08 2.77
C GLU A 104 -18.10 -18.53 3.83
N GLU A 105 -18.47 -17.65 4.76
CA GLU A 105 -19.47 -17.92 5.79
C GLU A 105 -20.88 -18.16 5.24
N CYS A 106 -21.12 -17.84 3.97
CA CYS A 106 -22.41 -17.97 3.31
C CYS A 106 -22.56 -19.32 2.56
N TYR A 107 -21.48 -20.11 2.45
CA TYR A 107 -21.51 -21.40 1.76
C TYR A 107 -22.41 -22.42 2.48
N LYS A 108 -23.21 -23.14 1.69
CA LYS A 108 -24.13 -24.21 2.13
C LYS A 108 -25.25 -23.74 3.08
N LYS A 109 -25.58 -22.44 3.10
CA LYS A 109 -26.71 -21.90 3.87
C LYS A 109 -27.94 -21.73 2.97
N ASN A 110 -28.97 -22.55 3.15
CA ASN A 110 -30.18 -22.44 2.33
C ASN A 110 -31.20 -21.42 2.87
N GLU A 111 -30.97 -20.86 4.06
CA GLU A 111 -31.87 -19.93 4.74
C GLU A 111 -31.14 -18.65 5.14
N CYS A 112 -31.80 -17.49 4.96
CA CYS A 112 -31.24 -16.19 5.29
C CYS A 112 -31.58 -15.81 6.75
N ILE A 113 -30.69 -16.15 7.68
CA ILE A 113 -30.88 -15.88 9.12
C ILE A 113 -29.80 -14.92 9.63
N ALA A 114 -30.21 -13.75 10.14
CA ALA A 114 -29.30 -12.80 10.75
C ALA A 114 -29.13 -13.05 12.26
N LYS A 115 -27.89 -12.92 12.73
CA LYS A 115 -27.55 -12.96 14.15
C LYS A 115 -27.75 -11.57 14.75
N VAL A 116 -28.62 -11.44 15.75
CA VAL A 116 -28.90 -10.16 16.41
C VAL A 116 -27.79 -9.85 17.42
N ASN A 117 -26.96 -8.85 17.15
CA ASN A 117 -25.98 -8.32 18.11
C ASN A 117 -26.48 -6.96 18.66
N ARG A 118 -26.39 -6.73 19.97
CA ARG A 118 -26.98 -5.56 20.66
C ARG A 118 -26.33 -4.21 20.27
N GLU A 119 -25.20 -4.24 19.58
CA GLU A 119 -24.44 -3.05 19.17
C GLU A 119 -24.70 -2.60 17.71
N LYS A 120 -25.43 -3.38 16.91
CA LYS A 120 -25.65 -3.07 15.48
C LYS A 120 -27.11 -2.76 15.18
N ASP A 121 -27.34 -1.59 14.60
CA ASP A 121 -28.67 -1.10 14.17
C ASP A 121 -29.23 -1.81 12.94
N TYR A 122 -28.38 -2.54 12.19
CA TYR A 122 -28.72 -3.23 10.95
C TYR A 122 -28.43 -4.73 11.05
N LEU A 123 -29.31 -5.52 10.45
CA LEU A 123 -29.24 -6.97 10.37
C LEU A 123 -28.92 -7.39 8.94
N PHE A 124 -27.97 -8.31 8.79
CA PHE A 124 -27.51 -8.85 7.50
C PHE A 124 -27.54 -10.38 7.53
N CYS A 125 -28.01 -10.98 6.43
CA CYS A 125 -27.88 -12.42 6.18
C CYS A 125 -27.59 -12.68 4.70
N CYS A 126 -26.99 -13.84 4.45
CA CYS A 126 -26.67 -14.37 3.12
C CYS A 126 -27.02 -15.86 3.05
N CYS A 127 -27.38 -16.33 1.87
CA CYS A 127 -27.76 -17.72 1.60
C CYS A 127 -27.41 -18.12 0.16
N GLU A 128 -27.36 -19.43 -0.10
CA GLU A 128 -27.04 -20.05 -1.37
C GLU A 128 -28.28 -20.81 -1.87
N GLY A 129 -28.73 -20.50 -3.09
CA GLY A 129 -29.90 -21.10 -3.73
C GLY A 129 -30.91 -20.07 -4.26
N ASP A 130 -31.70 -20.49 -5.25
CA ASP A 130 -32.70 -19.62 -5.88
C ASP A 130 -33.73 -19.11 -4.88
N TYR A 131 -33.91 -17.80 -4.86
CA TYR A 131 -34.86 -17.06 -4.02
C TYR A 131 -34.69 -17.31 -2.52
N CYS A 132 -33.52 -17.77 -2.07
CA CYS A 132 -33.29 -18.10 -0.66
C CYS A 132 -33.44 -16.88 0.28
N ASN A 133 -33.30 -15.66 -0.27
CA ASN A 133 -33.45 -14.39 0.46
C ASN A 133 -34.90 -13.86 0.52
N LYS A 134 -35.86 -14.62 -0.03
CA LYS A 134 -37.29 -14.28 -0.01
C LYS A 134 -37.86 -14.29 1.41
N LYS A 135 -37.45 -15.29 2.21
CA LYS A 135 -37.74 -15.36 3.64
C LYS A 135 -36.47 -15.06 4.41
N PHE A 136 -36.57 -14.15 5.37
CA PHE A 136 -35.45 -13.81 6.25
C PHE A 136 -35.94 -13.67 7.67
N GLU A 137 -35.09 -14.09 8.62
CA GLU A 137 -35.43 -14.08 10.04
C GLU A 137 -34.26 -13.57 10.88
N SER A 138 -34.60 -12.97 12.02
CA SER A 138 -33.62 -12.60 13.04
C SER A 138 -33.79 -13.53 14.23
N ARG A 139 -32.75 -14.30 14.59
CA ARG A 139 -32.78 -15.14 15.80
C ARG A 139 -32.00 -14.45 16.92
N LYS A 140 -32.65 -14.26 18.07
CA LYS A 140 -31.96 -13.94 19.33
C LYS A 140 -31.41 -15.25 19.88
N GLU A 141 -30.15 -15.28 20.30
CA GLU A 141 -29.70 -16.36 21.19
C GLU A 141 -30.54 -16.28 22.47
N PHE A 142 -31.45 -17.22 22.65
CA PHE A 142 -31.93 -17.55 23.99
C PHE A 142 -30.78 -18.26 24.68
N SER A 143 -30.10 -17.54 25.56
CA SER A 143 -29.45 -18.14 26.71
C SER A 143 -30.48 -19.05 27.40
N THR A 144 -30.31 -20.35 27.27
CA THR A 144 -31.04 -21.32 28.08
C THR A 144 -30.56 -21.21 29.52
N GLU A 145 -31.35 -20.51 30.33
CA GLU A 145 -31.45 -20.66 31.78
C GLU A 145 -32.87 -21.18 32.08
N PRO A 146 -33.19 -21.68 33.29
CA PRO A 146 -32.71 -22.83 34.06
C PRO A 146 -33.77 -23.97 34.07
N PRO A 147 -33.48 -25.16 34.63
CA PRO A 147 -34.42 -26.30 34.61
C PRO A 147 -35.59 -26.15 35.59
N LEU A 148 -36.74 -26.65 35.16
CA LEU A 148 -37.96 -26.84 35.93
C LEU A 148 -37.71 -27.66 37.20
N ILE A 149 -38.28 -27.20 38.31
CA ILE A 149 -38.30 -27.85 39.62
C ILE A 149 -39.02 -29.20 39.50
N ILE A 150 -38.28 -30.29 39.67
CA ILE A 150 -38.80 -31.58 40.15
C ILE A 150 -38.11 -31.85 41.49
N ASN A 151 -38.90 -31.95 42.55
CA ASN A 151 -38.44 -32.26 43.89
C ASN A 151 -37.76 -33.64 43.93
N GLN A 152 -36.50 -33.70 44.38
CA GLN A 152 -35.92 -34.87 45.05
C GLN A 152 -34.63 -34.49 45.84
N PRO A 153 -34.29 -35.22 46.91
CA PRO A 153 -33.62 -34.67 48.09
C PRO A 153 -32.08 -34.64 48.01
N ALA A 154 -31.52 -33.82 48.91
CA ALA A 154 -30.11 -33.53 49.13
C ALA A 154 -29.17 -34.75 49.16
N THR A 155 -27.94 -34.60 48.63
CA THR A 155 -26.73 -35.34 49.06
C THR A 155 -25.42 -34.70 48.55
N GLU A 156 -24.60 -34.28 49.52
CA GLU A 156 -23.13 -34.15 49.60
C GLU A 156 -22.30 -33.43 48.50
N SER A 157 -21.78 -32.25 48.86
CA SER A 157 -21.12 -31.25 48.03
C SER A 157 -19.58 -31.18 48.17
N SER A 158 -18.85 -32.31 48.15
CA SER A 158 -17.37 -32.27 48.29
C SER A 158 -16.59 -32.79 47.08
N HIS A 159 -17.14 -33.73 46.29
CA HIS A 159 -16.38 -34.36 45.20
C HIS A 159 -16.44 -33.58 43.88
N THR A 160 -17.53 -32.87 43.61
CA THR A 160 -17.76 -32.19 42.32
C THR A 160 -16.79 -31.02 42.10
N VAL A 161 -16.50 -30.23 43.12
CA VAL A 161 -15.56 -29.09 43.01
C VAL A 161 -14.13 -29.58 42.75
N PHE A 162 -13.73 -30.67 43.40
CA PHE A 162 -12.42 -31.29 43.17
C PHE A 162 -12.29 -31.80 41.72
N HIS A 163 -13.32 -32.44 41.17
CA HIS A 163 -13.31 -32.87 39.77
C HIS A 163 -13.23 -31.69 38.79
N ILE A 164 -13.95 -30.59 39.04
CA ILE A 164 -13.89 -29.40 38.18
C ILE A 164 -12.48 -28.77 38.19
N LEU A 165 -11.86 -28.65 39.36
CA LEU A 165 -10.48 -28.15 39.48
C LEU A 165 -9.48 -29.09 38.79
N LEU A 166 -9.67 -30.40 38.93
CA LEU A 166 -8.81 -31.39 38.29
C LEU A 166 -8.90 -31.33 36.75
N PHE A 167 -10.12 -31.23 36.19
CA PHE A 167 -10.31 -31.15 34.75
C PHE A 167 -9.83 -29.84 34.14
N THR A 168 -9.99 -28.71 34.85
CA THR A 168 -9.46 -27.42 34.41
C THR A 168 -7.93 -27.37 34.44
N CYS A 169 -7.31 -27.91 35.49
CA CYS A 169 -5.84 -28.06 35.54
C CYS A 169 -5.32 -28.99 34.43
N LEU A 170 -5.99 -30.12 34.18
CA LEU A 170 -5.63 -31.02 33.08
C LEU A 170 -5.73 -30.33 31.72
N ALA A 171 -6.79 -29.55 31.47
CA ALA A 171 -6.96 -28.80 30.23
C ALA A 171 -5.84 -27.75 30.02
N LEU A 172 -5.44 -27.05 31.09
CA LEU A 172 -4.35 -26.08 31.03
C LEU A 172 -3.00 -26.75 30.75
N ILE A 173 -2.71 -27.90 31.39
CA ILE A 173 -1.48 -28.66 31.12
C ILE A 173 -1.44 -29.15 29.67
N LEU A 174 -2.58 -29.58 29.13
CA LEU A 174 -2.70 -30.02 27.73
C LEU A 174 -2.49 -28.85 26.77
N ALA A 175 -3.04 -27.67 27.06
CA ALA A 175 -2.84 -26.46 26.27
C ALA A 175 -1.36 -26.02 26.27
N PHE A 176 -0.70 -26.03 27.43
CA PHE A 176 0.74 -25.75 27.53
C PHE A 176 1.59 -26.79 26.79
N GLY A 177 1.21 -28.07 26.85
CA GLY A 177 1.83 -29.13 26.09
C GLY A 177 1.72 -28.92 24.58
N ILE A 178 0.55 -28.54 24.08
CA ILE A 178 0.33 -28.24 22.65
C ILE A 178 1.16 -27.02 22.24
N ILE A 179 1.16 -25.94 23.02
CA ILE A 179 1.97 -24.75 22.74
C ILE A 179 3.46 -25.10 22.71
N PHE A 180 3.92 -25.92 23.64
CA PHE A 180 5.32 -26.37 23.69
C PHE A 180 5.67 -27.26 22.49
N VAL A 181 4.78 -28.16 22.08
CA VAL A 181 4.96 -28.99 20.87
C VAL A 181 4.97 -28.12 19.62
N VAL A 182 4.05 -27.16 19.48
CA VAL A 182 4.02 -26.21 18.35
C VAL A 182 5.29 -25.36 18.35
N TYR A 183 5.74 -24.85 19.49
CA TYR A 183 6.99 -24.11 19.61
C TYR A 183 8.20 -24.97 19.19
N TYR A 184 8.27 -26.22 19.64
CA TYR A 184 9.33 -27.16 19.24
C TYR A 184 9.23 -27.54 17.77
N PHE A 185 8.02 -27.66 17.20
CA PHE A 185 7.81 -27.95 15.79
C PHE A 185 8.20 -26.75 14.94
N LEU A 186 7.82 -25.53 15.31
CA LEU A 186 8.25 -24.30 14.65
C LEU A 186 9.76 -24.10 14.75
N LYS A 187 10.36 -24.41 15.91
CA LYS A 187 11.82 -24.37 16.10
C LYS A 187 12.53 -25.46 15.28
N SER A 188 11.95 -26.66 15.17
CA SER A 188 12.51 -27.77 14.39
C SER A 188 12.31 -27.57 12.88
N CYS A 189 11.20 -26.96 12.44
CA CYS A 189 10.99 -26.53 11.05
C CYS A 189 11.95 -25.40 10.67
N LYS A 190 12.36 -24.54 11.62
CA LYS A 190 13.39 -23.51 11.40
C LYS A 190 14.82 -24.06 11.36
N VAL A 191 15.05 -25.26 11.92
CA VAL A 191 16.36 -25.96 11.90
C VAL A 191 16.45 -26.99 10.75
N ASN A 192 15.33 -27.48 10.22
CA ASN A 192 15.28 -28.48 9.14
C ASN A 192 15.06 -27.91 7.72
N TYR A 193 15.12 -26.60 7.53
CA TYR A 193 15.31 -26.02 6.19
C TYR A 193 16.79 -26.07 5.80
N HIS A 194 17.33 -27.29 5.73
CA HIS A 194 18.46 -27.58 4.85
C HIS A 194 17.85 -28.05 3.53
N GLU A 195 17.62 -27.11 2.62
CA GLU A 195 17.35 -27.45 1.23
C GLU A 195 18.62 -28.07 0.62
N SER A 196 18.53 -29.32 0.19
CA SER A 196 19.41 -29.87 -0.83
C SER A 196 18.95 -29.34 -2.20
N PRO A 197 19.87 -28.92 -3.09
CA PRO A 197 19.52 -28.20 -4.31
C PRO A 197 18.95 -29.15 -5.36
N THR A 198 17.75 -28.85 -5.87
CA THR A 198 17.33 -29.36 -7.18
C THR A 198 17.74 -28.32 -8.22
N GLN A 199 18.80 -28.67 -8.93
CA GLN A 199 19.46 -27.88 -9.95
C GLN A 199 18.57 -27.81 -11.20
N ALA A 200 17.56 -26.93 -11.19
CA ALA A 200 17.03 -26.38 -12.42
C ALA A 200 18.04 -25.35 -12.92
N LEU A 201 18.73 -25.66 -14.01
CA LEU A 201 19.68 -24.78 -14.69
C LEU A 201 18.95 -23.53 -15.21
N LEU A 202 18.72 -22.55 -14.33
CA LEU A 202 18.64 -21.16 -14.73
C LEU A 202 20.07 -20.76 -15.12
N PRO A 203 20.29 -20.08 -16.26
CA PRO A 203 21.61 -19.60 -16.62
C PRO A 203 22.12 -18.72 -15.48
N ALA A 204 23.28 -19.09 -14.93
CA ALA A 204 23.98 -18.30 -13.94
C ALA A 204 24.11 -16.88 -14.50
N ILE A 205 23.45 -15.92 -13.86
CA ILE A 205 23.74 -14.51 -14.06
C ILE A 205 25.25 -14.40 -13.77
N PRO A 206 26.08 -13.92 -14.71
CA PRO A 206 27.48 -13.70 -14.43
C PRO A 206 27.58 -12.87 -13.15
N GLN A 207 28.32 -13.35 -12.16
CA GLN A 207 28.74 -12.51 -11.05
C GLN A 207 29.38 -11.29 -11.70
N SER A 208 28.68 -10.15 -11.65
CA SER A 208 29.29 -8.88 -12.04
C SER A 208 30.54 -8.75 -11.17
N PRO A 209 31.66 -8.27 -11.71
CA PRO A 209 32.86 -8.08 -10.90
C PRO A 209 32.42 -7.29 -9.66
N THR A 210 32.68 -7.85 -8.48
CA THR A 210 32.52 -7.13 -7.22
C THR A 210 33.35 -5.87 -7.36
N GLU A 211 32.69 -4.75 -7.65
CA GLU A 211 33.31 -3.44 -7.63
C GLU A 211 33.95 -3.31 -6.25
N ASP A 212 35.28 -3.22 -6.21
CA ASP A 212 36.00 -3.08 -4.96
C ASP A 212 35.63 -1.72 -4.36
N LEU A 213 34.64 -1.73 -3.47
CA LEU A 213 34.13 -0.58 -2.75
C LEU A 213 35.16 -0.01 -1.78
N GLY A 214 36.31 -0.67 -1.61
CA GLY A 214 37.34 -0.29 -0.67
C GLY A 214 36.87 -0.40 0.78
N HIS A 215 37.64 0.20 1.69
CA HIS A 215 37.31 0.18 3.11
C HIS A 215 36.26 1.22 3.46
N ILE A 216 35.07 0.76 3.86
CA ILE A 216 33.95 1.60 4.34
C ILE A 216 33.85 1.51 5.86
N GLN A 217 33.97 2.66 6.52
CA GLN A 217 33.79 2.83 7.96
C GLN A 217 32.47 3.56 8.25
N LEU A 218 31.51 2.89 8.87
CA LEU A 218 30.26 3.51 9.33
C LEU A 218 30.56 4.55 10.41
N GLN A 219 29.86 5.67 10.35
CA GLN A 219 29.94 6.73 11.36
C GLN A 219 28.63 6.77 12.14
N ASP A 220 27.73 7.70 11.81
CA ASP A 220 26.47 7.90 12.50
C ASP A 220 25.25 7.58 11.62
N MET A 221 24.23 6.99 12.25
CA MET A 221 22.96 6.66 11.60
C MET A 221 22.17 7.95 11.34
N LYS A 222 21.76 8.15 10.08
CA LYS A 222 21.03 9.35 9.65
C LYS A 222 19.54 9.14 9.56
N ALA A 223 19.10 7.96 9.14
CA ALA A 223 17.69 7.66 8.98
C ALA A 223 17.40 6.16 9.11
N THR A 224 16.16 5.85 9.48
CA THR A 224 15.59 4.51 9.36
C THR A 224 14.45 4.59 8.36
N GLY A 225 14.62 3.94 7.22
CA GLY A 225 13.63 3.85 6.16
C GLY A 225 12.75 2.62 6.28
N ARG A 226 11.93 2.37 5.26
CA ARG A 226 11.02 1.22 5.21
C ARG A 226 11.74 -0.13 5.18
N PHE A 227 12.88 -0.17 4.50
CA PHE A 227 13.59 -1.43 4.16
C PHE A 227 14.97 -1.53 4.82
N GLY A 228 15.39 -0.53 5.60
CA GLY A 228 16.75 -0.49 6.13
C GLY A 228 17.12 0.82 6.80
N ALA A 229 18.33 0.86 7.35
CA ALA A 229 18.90 2.05 8.00
C ALA A 229 19.96 2.70 7.11
N VAL A 230 19.95 4.03 7.01
CA VAL A 230 20.93 4.81 6.27
C VAL A 230 21.95 5.38 7.24
N TRP A 231 23.22 5.11 6.96
CA TRP A 231 24.37 5.59 7.73
C TRP A 231 25.19 6.57 6.91
N ARG A 232 25.70 7.62 7.54
CA ARG A 232 26.86 8.32 7.00
C ARG A 232 28.08 7.43 7.24
N ALA A 233 28.93 7.28 6.24
CA ALA A 233 30.13 6.48 6.32
C ALA A 233 31.29 7.18 5.60
N LYS A 234 32.51 6.77 5.94
CA LYS A 234 33.72 7.19 5.26
C LYS A 234 34.22 6.03 4.39
N ARG A 235 34.34 6.26 3.09
CA ARG A 235 34.94 5.31 2.13
C ARG A 235 36.26 5.90 1.67
N ASN A 236 37.37 5.32 2.12
CA ASN A 236 38.69 5.92 2.02
C ASN A 236 38.70 7.35 2.62
N ASP A 237 38.76 8.40 1.80
CA ASP A 237 38.67 9.80 2.20
C ASP A 237 37.35 10.50 1.84
N ASP A 238 36.47 9.84 1.11
CA ASP A 238 35.18 10.39 0.68
C ASP A 238 34.06 10.05 1.67
N GLU A 239 33.13 10.97 1.87
CA GLU A 239 31.89 10.69 2.60
C GLU A 239 30.85 10.05 1.68
N VAL A 240 30.26 8.94 2.14
CA VAL A 240 29.24 8.17 1.42
C VAL A 240 28.07 7.85 2.33
N ALA A 241 26.91 7.59 1.73
CA ALA A 241 25.75 7.07 2.44
C ALA A 241 25.69 5.55 2.22
N VAL A 242 25.45 4.80 3.29
CA VAL A 242 25.31 3.34 3.26
C VAL A 242 23.94 2.97 3.78
N LYS A 243 23.07 2.49 2.90
CA LYS A 243 21.78 1.91 3.26
C LYS A 243 21.97 0.42 3.51
N ILE A 244 21.74 0.00 4.76
CA ILE A 244 21.91 -1.37 5.23
C ILE A 244 20.54 -2.02 5.33
N PHE A 245 20.34 -3.10 4.58
CA PHE A 245 19.13 -3.90 4.54
C PHE A 245 19.37 -5.22 5.31
N PRO A 246 18.44 -5.61 6.19
CA PRO A 246 18.47 -6.92 6.82
C PRO A 246 18.13 -8.02 5.81
N MET A 247 18.43 -9.28 6.17
CA MET A 247 18.20 -10.44 5.29
C MET A 247 16.77 -10.53 4.75
N GLN A 248 15.76 -10.22 5.57
CA GLN A 248 14.35 -10.25 5.18
C GLN A 248 13.98 -9.24 4.09
N ASP A 249 14.75 -8.17 3.91
CA ASP A 249 14.53 -7.10 2.94
C ASP A 249 15.49 -7.20 1.73
N GLN A 250 16.08 -8.38 1.50
CA GLN A 250 16.97 -8.65 0.36
C GLN A 250 16.30 -8.31 -0.99
N GLN A 251 14.99 -8.57 -1.14
CA GLN A 251 14.27 -8.26 -2.36
C GLN A 251 14.22 -6.75 -2.63
N SER A 252 14.06 -5.92 -1.60
CA SER A 252 14.09 -4.46 -1.73
C SER A 252 15.48 -3.94 -2.10
N TRP A 253 16.54 -4.54 -1.54
CA TRP A 253 17.91 -4.23 -1.96
C TRP A 253 18.18 -4.58 -3.42
N LEU A 254 17.74 -5.75 -3.88
CA LEU A 254 17.86 -6.17 -5.29
C LEU A 254 17.06 -5.27 -6.23
N ALA A 255 15.82 -4.93 -5.87
CA ALA A 255 14.97 -4.05 -6.67
C ALA A 255 15.58 -2.65 -6.80
N GLU A 256 16.05 -2.06 -5.70
CA GLU A 256 16.69 -0.74 -5.73
C GLU A 256 18.00 -0.75 -6.52
N GLN A 257 18.79 -1.83 -6.40
CA GLN A 257 20.00 -2.04 -7.20
C GLN A 257 19.68 -2.14 -8.70
N GLU A 258 18.61 -2.85 -9.09
CA GLU A 258 18.20 -3.01 -10.48
C GLU A 258 17.92 -1.66 -11.13
N ILE A 259 17.22 -0.76 -10.41
CA ILE A 259 16.91 0.59 -10.88
C ILE A 259 18.20 1.38 -11.14
N PHE A 260 19.14 1.41 -10.19
CA PHE A 260 20.40 2.13 -10.36
C PHE A 260 21.26 1.61 -11.51
N LYS A 261 21.14 0.32 -11.84
CA LYS A 261 21.90 -0.33 -12.92
C LYS A 261 21.28 -0.19 -14.30
N LEU A 262 20.10 0.43 -14.43
CA LEU A 262 19.49 0.65 -15.74
C LEU A 262 20.39 1.55 -16.63
N PRO A 263 20.34 1.38 -17.96
CA PRO A 263 21.07 2.25 -18.88
C PRO A 263 20.72 3.71 -18.68
N ASN A 264 21.71 4.60 -18.80
CA ASN A 264 21.53 6.06 -18.68
C ASN A 264 20.94 6.54 -17.36
N MET A 265 21.04 5.82 -16.25
CA MET A 265 20.57 6.30 -14.93
C MET A 265 21.50 7.29 -14.23
N CYS A 266 22.73 7.44 -14.71
CA CYS A 266 23.65 8.45 -14.20
C CYS A 266 23.21 9.84 -14.70
N HIS A 267 22.66 10.64 -13.79
CA HIS A 267 22.13 11.97 -14.08
C HIS A 267 22.36 12.88 -12.87
N PRO A 268 22.66 14.18 -13.04
CA PRO A 268 22.92 15.08 -11.92
C PRO A 268 21.78 15.11 -10.90
N ASP A 269 20.52 15.07 -11.33
CA ASP A 269 19.38 15.16 -10.39
C ASP A 269 18.83 13.78 -9.97
N ILE A 270 19.62 12.71 -10.15
CA ILE A 270 19.39 11.38 -9.57
C ILE A 270 20.54 11.09 -8.60
N LEU A 271 20.25 10.51 -7.44
CA LEU A 271 21.26 10.20 -6.44
C LEU A 271 22.35 9.31 -7.04
N GLU A 272 23.61 9.70 -6.87
CA GLU A 272 24.74 8.98 -7.42
C GLU A 272 24.92 7.61 -6.73
N TYR A 273 24.74 6.54 -7.50
CA TYR A 273 25.03 5.18 -7.11
C TYR A 273 26.53 4.91 -7.15
N ILE A 274 27.05 4.32 -6.09
CA ILE A 274 28.47 4.00 -5.96
C ILE A 274 28.71 2.49 -6.08
N GLY A 275 27.83 1.67 -5.51
CA GLY A 275 27.97 0.22 -5.55
C GLY A 275 27.09 -0.47 -4.53
N VAL A 276 27.20 -1.80 -4.46
CA VAL A 276 26.58 -2.61 -3.41
C VAL A 276 27.56 -3.64 -2.86
N GLU A 277 27.30 -4.09 -1.64
CA GLU A 277 28.10 -5.13 -0.99
C GLU A 277 27.20 -6.08 -0.21
N LYS A 278 27.49 -7.37 -0.25
CA LYS A 278 26.90 -8.34 0.68
C LYS A 278 27.93 -8.61 1.78
N ARG A 279 27.59 -8.32 3.03
CA ARG A 279 28.46 -8.52 4.20
C ARG A 279 27.91 -9.55 5.16
N GLY A 280 28.78 -10.08 6.01
CA GLY A 280 28.43 -11.04 7.05
C GLY A 280 28.44 -12.50 6.60
N ASP A 281 28.14 -13.39 7.55
CA ASP A 281 28.03 -14.83 7.34
C ASP A 281 26.57 -15.26 7.12
N HIS A 282 26.31 -16.56 7.08
CA HIS A 282 24.96 -17.10 6.87
C HIS A 282 23.94 -16.74 7.97
N LEU A 283 24.39 -16.32 9.17
CA LEU A 283 23.51 -16.02 10.31
C LEU A 283 23.28 -14.51 10.48
N HIS A 284 24.24 -13.68 10.05
CA HIS A 284 24.21 -12.22 10.13
C HIS A 284 24.52 -11.57 8.78
N THR A 285 23.86 -12.03 7.72
CA THR A 285 23.99 -11.41 6.39
C THR A 285 23.32 -10.03 6.37
N GLU A 286 24.08 -9.04 5.91
CA GLU A 286 23.61 -7.69 5.62
C GLU A 286 23.82 -7.36 4.15
N PHE A 287 22.92 -6.57 3.58
CA PHE A 287 23.05 -6.07 2.22
C PHE A 287 23.24 -4.56 2.25
N TRP A 288 24.33 -4.09 1.68
CA TRP A 288 24.72 -2.69 1.69
C TRP A 288 24.51 -2.10 0.29
N LEU A 289 23.88 -0.94 0.22
CA LEU A 289 23.79 -0.11 -0.97
C LEU A 289 24.49 1.22 -0.67
N VAL A 290 25.49 1.56 -1.47
CA VAL A 290 26.36 2.71 -1.25
C VAL A 290 26.04 3.79 -2.28
N THR A 291 25.83 5.02 -1.82
CA THR A 291 25.56 6.19 -2.67
C THR A 291 26.38 7.40 -2.21
N ALA A 292 26.37 8.48 -3.01
CA ALA A 292 26.89 9.76 -2.55
C ALA A 292 26.17 10.22 -1.26
N TYR A 293 26.91 10.91 -0.40
CA TYR A 293 26.38 11.55 0.79
C TYR A 293 26.16 13.05 0.54
N HIS A 294 25.03 13.57 1.03
CA HIS A 294 24.69 14.98 0.95
C HIS A 294 24.40 15.54 2.33
N HIS A 295 25.24 16.48 2.79
CA HIS A 295 25.19 17.03 4.15
C HIS A 295 23.89 17.78 4.49
N ARG A 296 23.23 18.40 3.49
CA ARG A 296 21.95 19.08 3.70
C ARG A 296 20.79 18.11 3.91
N GLY A 297 21.01 16.81 3.67
CA GLY A 297 20.04 15.76 3.90
C GLY A 297 18.84 15.85 2.97
N SER A 298 17.70 15.39 3.46
CA SER A 298 16.45 15.44 2.71
C SER A 298 15.87 16.85 2.67
N LEU A 299 15.12 17.17 1.62
CA LEU A 299 14.36 18.42 1.50
C LEU A 299 13.42 18.60 2.69
N CYS A 300 12.74 17.52 3.14
CA CYS A 300 11.90 17.53 4.33
C CYS A 300 12.65 18.04 5.57
N ASP A 301 13.84 17.48 5.86
CA ASP A 301 14.60 17.85 7.05
C ASP A 301 15.22 19.23 6.92
N TYR A 302 15.63 19.62 5.71
CA TYR A 302 16.12 20.96 5.42
C TYR A 302 15.03 22.01 5.67
N LEU A 303 13.83 21.80 5.13
CA LEU A 303 12.70 22.73 5.21
C LEU A 303 12.12 22.90 6.64
N LYS A 304 12.27 21.88 7.50
CA LYS A 304 11.96 22.00 8.94
C LYS A 304 12.87 22.99 9.66
N ALA A 305 14.14 23.02 9.29
CA ALA A 305 15.16 23.81 9.99
C ALA A 305 15.45 25.16 9.32
N HIS A 306 15.10 25.32 8.05
CA HIS A 306 15.47 26.48 7.24
C HIS A 306 14.29 27.02 6.44
N THR A 307 14.41 28.25 5.98
CA THR A 307 13.65 28.78 4.85
C THR A 307 14.53 28.75 3.60
N VAL A 308 13.93 28.93 2.43
CA VAL A 308 14.64 29.07 1.16
C VAL A 308 14.31 30.42 0.53
N THR A 309 15.29 31.03 -0.13
CA THR A 309 15.04 32.19 -0.99
C THR A 309 14.30 31.77 -2.25
N TRP A 310 13.73 32.74 -2.97
CA TRP A 310 13.07 32.51 -4.27
C TRP A 310 13.98 31.76 -5.26
N ASN A 311 15.25 32.19 -5.39
CA ASN A 311 16.22 31.56 -6.29
C ASN A 311 16.57 30.12 -5.88
N GLU A 312 16.73 29.86 -4.58
CA GLU A 312 16.96 28.50 -4.07
C GLU A 312 15.73 27.63 -4.30
N MET A 313 14.52 28.15 -4.05
CA MET A 313 13.26 27.49 -4.32
C MET A 313 13.16 27.07 -5.79
N GLY A 314 13.43 28.00 -6.71
CA GLY A 314 13.47 27.73 -8.14
C GLY A 314 14.47 26.65 -8.54
N ARG A 315 15.70 26.74 -8.00
CA ARG A 315 16.76 25.75 -8.27
C ARG A 315 16.39 24.36 -7.79
N ILE A 316 15.83 24.24 -6.58
CA ILE A 316 15.35 22.97 -6.02
C ILE A 316 14.22 22.41 -6.89
N ALA A 317 13.21 23.23 -7.21
CA ALA A 317 12.06 22.80 -8.01
C ALA A 317 12.47 22.35 -9.42
N GLU A 318 13.36 23.09 -10.09
CA GLU A 318 13.83 22.78 -11.44
C GLU A 318 14.62 21.47 -11.48
N SER A 319 15.61 21.32 -10.59
CA SER A 319 16.45 20.12 -10.51
C SER A 319 15.62 18.88 -10.12
N MET A 320 14.73 19.00 -9.15
CA MET A 320 13.81 17.93 -8.77
C MET A 320 12.92 17.49 -9.95
N ALA A 321 12.31 18.44 -10.66
CA ALA A 321 11.45 18.14 -11.81
C ALA A 321 12.25 17.55 -12.99
N ARG A 322 13.49 18.00 -13.21
CA ARG A 322 14.39 17.45 -14.24
C ARG A 322 14.82 16.02 -13.89
N GLY A 323 15.10 15.73 -12.62
CA GLY A 323 15.36 14.37 -12.15
C GLY A 323 14.16 13.46 -12.37
N LEU A 324 12.94 13.93 -12.09
CA LEU A 324 11.73 13.14 -12.25
C LEU A 324 11.41 12.90 -13.74
N THR A 325 11.63 13.93 -14.57
CA THR A 325 11.56 13.82 -16.04
C THR A 325 12.50 12.74 -16.55
N HIS A 326 13.77 12.80 -16.13
CA HIS A 326 14.76 11.80 -16.50
C HIS A 326 14.36 10.37 -16.08
N LEU A 327 13.80 10.22 -14.87
CA LEU A 327 13.31 8.94 -14.37
C LEU A 327 12.15 8.40 -15.23
N HIS A 328 11.18 9.27 -15.55
CA HIS A 328 9.98 8.96 -16.31
C HIS A 328 10.23 8.71 -17.80
N ASP A 329 11.26 9.34 -18.39
CA ASP A 329 11.54 9.25 -19.81
C ASP A 329 12.05 7.87 -20.25
N VAL A 330 11.55 7.44 -21.41
CA VAL A 330 12.16 6.35 -22.19
C VAL A 330 13.27 6.94 -23.04
N ILE A 331 14.52 6.61 -22.75
CA ILE A 331 15.68 7.15 -23.49
C ILE A 331 16.24 6.07 -24.42
N PRO A 332 16.16 6.26 -25.75
CA PRO A 332 16.75 5.34 -26.70
C PRO A 332 18.26 5.25 -26.51
N GLY A 333 18.80 4.03 -26.44
CA GLY A 333 20.24 3.82 -26.45
C GLY A 333 20.83 4.13 -27.84
N PRO A 334 22.06 4.63 -27.94
CA PRO A 334 22.85 4.55 -29.17
C PRO A 334 22.89 3.11 -29.71
N LYS A 335 23.15 2.91 -31.00
CA LYS A 335 23.21 1.57 -31.60
C LYS A 335 24.09 0.62 -30.77
N GLY A 336 23.48 -0.41 -30.19
CA GLY A 336 24.17 -1.42 -29.36
C GLY A 336 24.11 -1.18 -27.85
N ILE A 337 23.51 -0.08 -27.38
CA ILE A 337 23.22 0.16 -25.95
C ILE A 337 21.73 -0.09 -25.70
N GLU A 338 21.41 -0.71 -24.58
CA GLU A 338 20.03 -0.96 -24.16
C GLU A 338 19.26 0.36 -23.93
N ILE A 339 17.97 0.33 -24.22
CA ILE A 339 17.06 1.47 -24.01
C ILE A 339 16.89 1.66 -22.50
N LYS A 340 16.96 2.91 -22.01
CA LYS A 340 16.50 3.22 -20.65
C LYS A 340 14.97 3.13 -20.64
N PRO A 341 14.36 2.22 -19.86
CA PRO A 341 12.92 2.18 -19.70
C PRO A 341 12.41 3.37 -18.88
N ALA A 342 11.12 3.65 -18.97
CA ALA A 342 10.45 4.56 -18.05
C ALA A 342 10.39 3.93 -16.66
N VAL A 343 10.59 4.73 -15.62
CA VAL A 343 10.54 4.28 -14.23
C VAL A 343 9.55 5.17 -13.47
N ALA A 344 8.60 4.57 -12.78
CA ALA A 344 7.77 5.28 -11.81
C ALA A 344 8.37 5.11 -10.41
N HIS A 345 8.46 6.19 -9.63
CA HIS A 345 9.07 6.21 -8.30
C HIS A 345 8.18 5.57 -7.23
N ARG A 346 6.87 5.86 -7.26
CA ARG A 346 5.81 5.30 -6.38
C ARG A 346 5.88 5.65 -4.90
N ASP A 347 6.94 6.31 -4.45
CA ASP A 347 7.03 6.93 -3.12
C ASP A 347 7.70 8.31 -3.18
N PHE A 348 7.35 9.11 -4.19
CA PHE A 348 7.90 10.44 -4.35
C PHE A 348 7.41 11.34 -3.21
N LYS A 349 8.34 11.97 -2.48
CA LYS A 349 8.06 12.84 -1.31
C LYS A 349 9.30 13.64 -0.93
N SER A 350 9.14 14.70 -0.13
CA SER A 350 10.25 15.56 0.27
C SER A 350 11.36 14.86 1.08
N LYS A 351 11.07 13.72 1.74
CA LYS A 351 12.11 12.88 2.37
C LYS A 351 13.01 12.13 1.38
N ASN A 352 12.51 11.89 0.17
CA ASN A 352 13.18 11.15 -0.90
C ASN A 352 13.80 12.09 -1.95
N VAL A 353 13.83 13.40 -1.67
CA VAL A 353 14.54 14.42 -2.44
C VAL A 353 15.68 14.91 -1.57
N LEU A 354 16.93 14.75 -2.01
CA LEU A 354 18.12 15.19 -1.27
C LEU A 354 18.64 16.49 -1.83
N LEU A 355 19.20 17.35 -0.96
CA LEU A 355 19.77 18.64 -1.36
C LEU A 355 21.29 18.59 -1.41
N LYS A 356 21.85 19.06 -2.52
CA LYS A 356 23.29 19.20 -2.73
C LYS A 356 23.81 20.51 -2.13
N ALA A 357 25.14 20.65 -2.10
CA ALA A 357 25.80 21.83 -1.54
C ALA A 357 25.35 23.14 -2.21
N ASP A 358 25.08 23.11 -3.51
CA ASP A 358 24.68 24.23 -4.36
C ASP A 358 23.16 24.49 -4.42
N MET A 359 22.38 23.84 -3.54
CA MET A 359 20.91 23.90 -3.48
C MET A 359 20.19 23.30 -4.70
N SER A 360 20.88 22.54 -5.55
CA SER A 360 20.21 21.61 -6.46
C SER A 360 19.73 20.36 -5.71
N ALA A 361 18.72 19.70 -6.25
CA ALA A 361 18.09 18.51 -5.69
C ALA A 361 18.43 17.27 -6.52
N CYS A 362 18.46 16.11 -5.86
CA CYS A 362 18.46 14.82 -6.55
C CYS A 362 17.47 13.83 -5.92
N ILE A 363 16.88 12.97 -6.75
CA ILE A 363 15.90 11.97 -6.31
C ILE A 363 16.62 10.74 -5.75
N ALA A 364 16.12 10.21 -4.64
CA ALA A 364 16.67 9.08 -3.91
C ALA A 364 15.58 8.08 -3.50
N ASP A 365 16.00 6.89 -3.02
CA ASP A 365 15.15 5.80 -2.53
C ASP A 365 14.23 5.16 -3.57
N PHE A 366 14.81 4.28 -4.39
CA PHE A 366 14.08 3.56 -5.44
C PHE A 366 13.52 2.21 -4.99
N GLY A 367 13.43 1.95 -3.68
CA GLY A 367 13.01 0.65 -3.14
C GLY A 367 11.57 0.24 -3.46
N LEU A 368 10.74 1.16 -3.97
CA LEU A 368 9.38 0.88 -4.47
C LEU A 368 9.19 1.17 -5.96
N ALA A 369 10.25 1.62 -6.64
CA ALA A 369 10.16 2.03 -8.02
C ALA A 369 9.80 0.85 -8.94
N LEU A 370 9.17 1.17 -10.07
CA LEU A 370 8.68 0.18 -11.02
C LEU A 370 9.17 0.50 -12.42
N ILE A 371 9.71 -0.52 -13.08
CA ILE A 371 10.29 -0.43 -14.43
C ILE A 371 9.22 -0.79 -15.45
N PHE A 372 9.03 0.09 -16.45
CA PHE A 372 8.14 -0.15 -17.57
C PHE A 372 8.93 -0.40 -18.83
N GLN A 373 9.07 -1.67 -19.20
CA GLN A 373 9.72 -2.04 -20.44
C GLN A 373 8.74 -1.88 -21.62
N PRO A 374 9.16 -1.24 -22.73
CA PRO A 374 8.33 -1.12 -23.92
C PRO A 374 7.79 -2.47 -24.38
N GLY A 375 6.47 -2.57 -24.54
CA GLY A 375 5.80 -3.79 -25.04
C GLY A 375 5.67 -4.94 -24.04
N LYS A 376 6.01 -4.76 -22.75
CA LYS A 376 5.74 -5.74 -21.70
C LYS A 376 4.61 -5.26 -20.80
N ALA A 377 3.72 -6.18 -20.43
CA ALA A 377 2.68 -5.91 -19.45
C ALA A 377 3.32 -5.63 -18.08
N CYS A 378 2.70 -4.75 -17.30
CA CYS A 378 3.02 -4.58 -15.90
C CYS A 378 2.67 -5.90 -15.19
N GLY A 379 3.63 -6.54 -14.53
CA GLY A 379 3.38 -7.76 -13.75
C GLY A 379 2.46 -7.52 -12.56
N ASP A 380 2.22 -8.57 -11.77
CA ASP A 380 1.46 -8.49 -10.52
C ASP A 380 2.13 -7.50 -9.56
N THR A 381 1.59 -6.29 -9.48
CA THR A 381 2.09 -5.24 -8.59
C THR A 381 0.96 -4.77 -7.67
N HIS A 382 1.26 -4.47 -6.42
CA HIS A 382 0.28 -3.92 -5.50
C HIS A 382 0.13 -2.42 -5.72
N GLY A 383 -1.06 -1.94 -6.06
CA GLY A 383 -1.30 -0.51 -6.34
C GLY A 383 -1.13 0.41 -5.12
N GLN A 384 -1.53 -0.04 -3.93
CA GLN A 384 -1.54 0.75 -2.71
C GLN A 384 -0.21 0.67 -1.93
N VAL A 385 0.86 1.20 -2.51
CA VAL A 385 2.17 1.34 -1.84
C VAL A 385 2.60 2.80 -1.79
N GLY A 386 3.59 3.09 -0.94
CA GLY A 386 4.09 4.44 -0.72
C GLY A 386 3.59 5.05 0.57
N THR A 387 3.89 6.32 0.77
CA THR A 387 3.53 7.06 1.98
C THR A 387 2.12 7.62 1.87
N ARG A 388 1.19 7.16 2.74
CA ARG A 388 -0.26 7.47 2.66
C ARG A 388 -0.61 8.92 2.35
N ARG A 389 0.07 9.86 3.01
CA ARG A 389 -0.13 11.31 2.85
C ARG A 389 0.10 11.82 1.42
N TYR A 390 0.96 11.16 0.66
CA TYR A 390 1.34 11.51 -0.71
C TYR A 390 0.61 10.65 -1.76
N MET A 391 -0.25 9.71 -1.34
CA MET A 391 -0.99 8.86 -2.27
C MET A 391 -2.04 9.69 -3.02
N ALA A 392 -2.06 9.52 -4.34
CA ALA A 392 -3.07 10.11 -5.20
C ALA A 392 -4.48 9.53 -4.91
N PRO A 393 -5.57 10.23 -5.26
CA PRO A 393 -6.94 9.78 -5.00
C PRO A 393 -7.21 8.33 -5.46
N GLU A 394 -6.81 7.99 -6.68
CA GLU A 394 -6.99 6.65 -7.28
C GLU A 394 -6.20 5.56 -6.55
N VAL A 395 -5.08 5.93 -5.90
CA VAL A 395 -4.30 5.02 -5.05
C VAL A 395 -5.02 4.79 -3.73
N LEU A 396 -5.56 5.86 -3.13
CA LEU A 396 -6.32 5.77 -1.89
C LEU A 396 -7.59 4.94 -2.07
N GLU A 397 -8.27 5.04 -3.21
CA GLU A 397 -9.44 4.23 -3.56
C GLU A 397 -9.08 2.77 -3.90
N GLY A 398 -7.82 2.48 -4.21
CA GLY A 398 -7.38 1.18 -4.70
C GLY A 398 -7.82 0.88 -6.13
N ALA A 399 -8.22 1.91 -6.89
CA ALA A 399 -8.77 1.84 -8.24
C ALA A 399 -7.74 2.29 -9.29
N ILE A 400 -6.51 1.76 -9.20
CA ILE A 400 -5.41 2.15 -10.10
C ILE A 400 -5.45 1.30 -11.38
N ASN A 401 -5.31 1.96 -12.53
CA ASN A 401 -5.00 1.26 -13.78
C ASN A 401 -3.51 0.92 -13.85
N PHE A 402 -3.14 -0.33 -14.16
CA PHE A 402 -1.75 -0.78 -14.17
C PHE A 402 -1.03 -0.44 -15.49
N THR A 403 -1.08 0.84 -15.88
CA THR A 403 -0.41 1.38 -17.07
C THR A 403 0.72 2.32 -16.66
N LEU A 404 1.70 2.48 -17.55
CA LEU A 404 2.81 3.43 -17.35
C LEU A 404 2.28 4.81 -16.96
N ASP A 405 1.41 5.40 -17.78
CA ASP A 405 0.92 6.76 -17.59
C ASP A 405 0.21 6.95 -16.25
N ALA A 406 -0.55 5.95 -15.78
CA ALA A 406 -1.21 6.00 -14.48
C ALA A 406 -0.19 6.11 -13.34
N PHE A 407 0.88 5.31 -13.37
CA PHE A 407 1.94 5.39 -12.36
C PHE A 407 2.76 6.68 -12.43
N LEU A 408 3.01 7.21 -13.64
CA LEU A 408 3.66 8.52 -13.78
C LEU A 408 2.79 9.64 -13.20
N ARG A 409 1.47 9.60 -13.42
CA ARG A 409 0.51 10.57 -12.86
C ARG A 409 0.40 10.48 -11.34
N ILE A 410 0.62 9.31 -10.75
CA ILE A 410 0.69 9.14 -9.29
C ILE A 410 1.92 9.88 -8.73
N ASP A 411 3.08 9.74 -9.37
CA ASP A 411 4.28 10.51 -8.97
C ASP A 411 4.06 12.02 -9.09
N MET A 412 3.34 12.46 -10.14
CA MET A 412 3.07 13.87 -10.38
C MET A 412 2.11 14.49 -9.36
N TYR A 413 1.12 13.73 -8.87
CA TYR A 413 0.32 14.14 -7.72
C TYR A 413 1.21 14.43 -6.50
N ALA A 414 2.11 13.51 -6.18
CA ALA A 414 3.02 13.67 -5.07
C ALA A 414 4.02 14.82 -5.30
N CYS A 415 4.47 15.05 -6.53
CA CYS A 415 5.29 16.19 -6.92
C CYS A 415 4.61 17.52 -6.61
N GLY A 416 3.31 17.65 -6.90
CA GLY A 416 2.51 18.83 -6.53
C GLY A 416 2.54 19.12 -5.02
N LEU A 417 2.45 18.08 -4.18
CA LEU A 417 2.55 18.23 -2.73
C LEU A 417 3.95 18.66 -2.27
N VAL A 418 5.01 18.15 -2.89
CA VAL A 418 6.39 18.55 -2.57
C VAL A 418 6.68 19.99 -3.01
N LEU A 419 6.13 20.43 -4.15
CA LEU A 419 6.17 21.83 -4.58
C LEU A 419 5.47 22.74 -3.58
N TRP A 420 4.35 22.30 -2.99
CA TRP A 420 3.69 23.04 -1.91
C TRP A 420 4.53 23.14 -0.65
N GLU A 421 5.18 22.05 -0.22
CA GLU A 421 6.10 22.09 0.92
C GLU A 421 7.21 23.11 0.70
N LEU A 422 7.77 23.13 -0.51
CA LEU A 422 8.82 24.04 -0.91
C LEU A 422 8.36 25.50 -0.93
N ALA A 423 7.21 25.78 -1.53
CA ALA A 423 6.61 27.13 -1.55
C ALA A 423 6.25 27.61 -0.14
N SER A 424 5.80 26.72 0.75
CA SER A 424 5.47 27.06 2.15
C SER A 424 6.64 27.61 2.96
N ARG A 425 7.85 27.32 2.50
CA ARG A 425 9.11 27.73 3.14
C ARG A 425 9.91 28.72 2.31
N CYS A 426 9.32 29.28 1.25
CA CYS A 426 9.90 30.36 0.49
C CYS A 426 9.81 31.67 1.29
N SER A 427 10.94 32.16 1.78
CA SER A 427 11.07 33.46 2.43
C SER A 427 11.62 34.46 1.41
N ASP A 428 10.73 35.03 0.61
CA ASP A 428 11.03 36.21 -0.20
C ASP A 428 10.23 37.42 0.30
N GLN A 429 10.69 38.64 -0.01
CA GLN A 429 10.25 39.85 0.68
C GLN A 429 8.72 40.02 0.67
N GLY A 430 8.11 39.99 1.86
CA GLY A 430 6.67 40.21 2.04
C GLY A 430 5.79 38.95 2.03
N ILE A 431 6.35 37.76 1.77
CA ILE A 431 5.59 36.50 1.83
C ILE A 431 5.62 35.92 3.26
N PRO A 432 4.45 35.65 3.88
CA PRO A 432 4.40 34.94 5.15
C PRO A 432 5.03 33.55 5.02
N CYS A 433 5.96 33.23 5.91
CA CYS A 433 6.65 31.95 5.93
C CYS A 433 6.36 31.23 7.26
N PRO A 434 5.23 30.51 7.36
CA PRO A 434 4.85 29.79 8.57
C PRO A 434 5.82 28.64 8.87
N GLU A 435 5.76 28.12 10.09
CA GLU A 435 6.48 26.89 10.45
C GLU A 435 6.16 25.76 9.47
N TYR A 436 7.17 24.93 9.19
CA TYR A 436 7.02 23.80 8.29
C TYR A 436 5.94 22.83 8.78
N LYS A 437 5.11 22.39 7.83
CA LYS A 437 4.12 21.34 8.01
C LYS A 437 4.21 20.35 6.86
N LEU A 438 3.93 19.09 7.14
CA LEU A 438 3.71 18.10 6.09
C LEU A 438 2.40 18.41 5.33
N PRO A 439 2.28 17.99 4.06
CA PRO A 439 1.03 18.12 3.31
C PRO A 439 -0.13 17.49 4.08
N PHE A 440 -1.30 18.12 4.17
CA PHE A 440 -2.43 17.61 4.96
C PHE A 440 -2.22 17.52 6.49
N GLU A 441 -1.10 18.00 7.05
CA GLU A 441 -0.87 17.91 8.50
C GLU A 441 -1.88 18.72 9.32
N ALA A 442 -2.34 19.85 8.79
CA ALA A 442 -3.34 20.69 9.46
C ALA A 442 -4.72 20.03 9.47
N GLU A 443 -5.00 19.18 8.48
CA GLU A 443 -6.30 18.58 8.21
C GLU A 443 -6.47 17.21 8.86
N VAL A 444 -5.42 16.38 8.84
CA VAL A 444 -5.47 14.98 9.32
C VAL A 444 -4.35 14.63 10.32
N GLY A 445 -3.63 15.63 10.83
CA GLY A 445 -2.55 15.43 11.80
C GLY A 445 -1.31 14.77 11.19
N THR A 446 -0.38 14.27 12.02
CA THR A 446 0.96 13.82 11.59
C THR A 446 1.03 12.40 11.05
N HIS A 447 0.16 11.50 11.51
CA HIS A 447 0.16 10.07 11.16
C HIS A 447 -1.22 9.57 10.73
N PRO A 448 -1.74 10.02 9.58
CA PRO A 448 -3.10 9.72 9.17
C PRO A 448 -3.27 8.24 8.81
N THR A 449 -4.47 7.72 9.10
CA THR A 449 -4.90 6.41 8.61
C THR A 449 -5.25 6.48 7.13
N LEU A 450 -5.48 5.31 6.51
CA LEU A 450 -5.91 5.27 5.11
C LEU A 450 -7.28 5.92 4.95
N GLU A 451 -8.19 5.66 5.89
CA GLU A 451 -9.56 6.18 5.89
C GLU A 451 -9.61 7.70 6.05
N GLU A 452 -8.75 8.26 6.92
CA GLU A 452 -8.65 9.72 7.08
C GLU A 452 -8.15 10.39 5.79
N MET A 453 -7.18 9.78 5.11
CA MET A 453 -6.70 10.26 3.82
C MET A 453 -7.77 10.14 2.72
N GLN A 454 -8.49 9.02 2.65
CA GLN A 454 -9.61 8.83 1.72
C GLN A 454 -10.67 9.90 1.94
N GLU A 455 -11.09 10.11 3.20
CA GLU A 455 -12.11 11.10 3.54
C GLU A 455 -11.68 12.52 3.15
N ALA A 456 -10.43 12.90 3.43
CA ALA A 456 -9.92 14.23 3.09
C ALA A 456 -9.72 14.42 1.58
N VAL A 457 -8.98 13.51 0.94
CA VAL A 457 -8.46 13.70 -0.44
C VAL A 457 -9.46 13.25 -1.51
N VAL A 458 -10.22 12.18 -1.24
CA VAL A 458 -11.16 11.57 -2.18
C VAL A 458 -12.56 12.13 -1.95
N THR A 459 -13.13 11.93 -0.75
CA THR A 459 -14.53 12.33 -0.46
C THR A 459 -14.69 13.85 -0.45
N LYS A 460 -13.85 14.56 0.31
CA LYS A 460 -13.95 16.01 0.48
C LYS A 460 -13.15 16.81 -0.56
N LYS A 461 -12.33 16.14 -1.36
CA LYS A 461 -11.43 16.74 -2.37
C LYS A 461 -10.56 17.87 -1.81
N ILE A 462 -10.14 17.75 -0.55
CA ILE A 462 -9.27 18.71 0.11
C ILE A 462 -7.86 18.60 -0.47
N ARG A 463 -7.16 19.73 -0.54
CA ARG A 463 -5.73 19.88 -0.86
C ARG A 463 -5.09 20.81 0.17
N PRO A 464 -3.76 20.77 0.36
CA PRO A 464 -3.07 21.69 1.25
C PRO A 464 -3.40 23.15 0.88
N ALA A 465 -3.68 23.98 1.89
CA ALA A 465 -4.10 25.36 1.65
C ALA A 465 -3.00 26.18 0.94
N ILE A 466 -3.37 26.88 -0.13
CA ILE A 466 -2.55 27.90 -0.78
C ILE A 466 -2.94 29.26 -0.20
N LEU A 467 -1.96 30.01 0.32
CA LEU A 467 -2.19 31.34 0.88
C LEU A 467 -2.50 32.35 -0.24
N ASP A 468 -3.45 33.26 0.00
CA ASP A 468 -3.82 34.29 -0.98
C ASP A 468 -2.61 35.15 -1.40
N GLN A 469 -1.70 35.43 -0.45
CA GLN A 469 -0.47 36.16 -0.72
C GLN A 469 0.44 35.45 -1.73
N TRP A 470 0.41 34.11 -1.80
CA TRP A 470 1.19 33.37 -2.80
C TRP A 470 0.60 33.54 -4.20
N LYS A 471 -0.74 33.62 -4.29
CA LYS A 471 -1.45 33.84 -5.57
C LYS A 471 -1.26 35.27 -6.09
N GLU A 472 -1.05 36.23 -5.21
CA GLU A 472 -0.77 37.63 -5.56
C GLU A 472 0.71 37.85 -5.95
N HIS A 473 1.63 36.98 -5.51
CA HIS A 473 3.05 37.12 -5.83
C HIS A 473 3.33 36.73 -7.30
N PRO A 474 3.99 37.61 -8.10
CA PRO A 474 4.19 37.41 -9.54
C PRO A 474 4.84 36.06 -9.91
N GLY A 475 5.75 35.59 -9.06
CA GLY A 475 6.40 34.30 -9.22
C GLY A 475 5.59 33.13 -8.65
N LEU A 476 5.15 33.23 -7.39
CA LEU A 476 4.55 32.07 -6.70
C LEU A 476 3.19 31.73 -7.28
N ALA A 477 2.48 32.68 -7.89
CA ALA A 477 1.21 32.42 -8.58
C ALA A 477 1.36 31.32 -9.65
N THR A 478 2.47 31.33 -10.40
CA THR A 478 2.75 30.32 -11.43
C THR A 478 3.08 28.97 -10.82
N ILE A 479 3.81 28.94 -9.71
CA ILE A 479 4.06 27.70 -8.97
C ILE A 479 2.74 27.18 -8.37
N CYS A 480 1.87 28.03 -7.82
CA CYS A 480 0.55 27.65 -7.30
C CYS A 480 -0.30 26.96 -8.37
N ASN A 481 -0.42 27.57 -9.55
CA ASN A 481 -1.13 26.94 -10.68
C ASN A 481 -0.51 25.60 -11.07
N THR A 482 0.82 25.52 -11.07
CA THR A 482 1.54 24.27 -11.38
C THR A 482 1.27 23.19 -10.33
N MET A 483 1.24 23.53 -9.03
CA MET A 483 0.84 22.60 -7.97
C MET A 483 -0.59 22.12 -8.14
N GLU A 484 -1.51 23.05 -8.45
CA GLU A 484 -2.93 22.77 -8.63
C GLU A 484 -3.20 21.79 -9.76
N GLU A 485 -2.53 21.97 -10.89
CA GLU A 485 -2.59 21.03 -12.02
C GLU A 485 -1.88 19.70 -11.71
N CYS A 486 -0.79 19.70 -10.92
CA CYS A 486 -0.12 18.46 -10.52
C CYS A 486 -0.99 17.58 -9.62
N TRP A 487 -1.69 18.17 -8.65
CA TRP A 487 -2.50 17.43 -7.68
C TRP A 487 -3.98 17.33 -8.05
N ASP A 488 -4.32 17.54 -9.32
CA ASP A 488 -5.69 17.43 -9.81
C ASP A 488 -6.28 16.06 -9.42
N HIS A 489 -7.57 16.06 -9.09
CA HIS A 489 -8.29 14.85 -8.77
C HIS A 489 -8.36 13.91 -9.99
N ASP A 490 -8.54 14.47 -11.18
CA ASP A 490 -8.44 13.72 -12.44
C ASP A 490 -6.96 13.48 -12.79
N ALA A 491 -6.55 12.21 -12.84
CA ALA A 491 -5.20 11.84 -13.21
C ALA A 491 -4.83 12.27 -14.63
N GLU A 492 -5.79 12.33 -15.57
CA GLU A 492 -5.54 12.73 -16.97
C GLU A 492 -5.23 14.21 -17.13
N ALA A 493 -5.70 15.05 -16.20
CA ALA A 493 -5.45 16.48 -16.20
C ALA A 493 -4.06 16.85 -15.65
N ARG A 494 -3.35 15.90 -15.03
CA ARG A 494 -2.07 16.19 -14.37
C ARG A 494 -0.95 16.46 -15.36
N LEU A 495 -0.12 17.44 -15.02
CA LEU A 495 1.09 17.76 -15.77
C LEU A 495 2.09 16.61 -15.76
N SER A 496 2.86 16.47 -16.83
CA SER A 496 4.06 15.65 -16.84
C SER A 496 5.21 16.32 -16.07
N ALA A 497 6.21 15.54 -15.66
CA ALA A 497 7.42 16.07 -15.03
C ALA A 497 8.15 17.07 -15.95
N SER A 498 8.20 16.81 -17.26
CA SER A 498 8.81 17.71 -18.24
C SER A 498 8.09 19.05 -18.33
N CYS A 499 6.75 19.06 -18.30
CA CYS A 499 5.98 20.31 -18.27
C CYS A 499 6.25 21.12 -17.00
N VAL A 500 6.35 20.47 -15.83
CA VAL A 500 6.71 21.16 -14.58
C VAL A 500 8.13 21.74 -14.67
N MET A 501 9.10 20.96 -15.15
CA MET A 501 10.48 21.41 -15.33
C MET A 501 10.55 22.64 -16.24
N GLU A 502 9.85 22.62 -17.38
CA GLU A 502 9.82 23.74 -18.32
C GLU A 502 9.18 24.99 -17.72
N ARG A 503 8.05 24.85 -17.01
CA ARG A 503 7.39 25.97 -16.34
C ARG A 503 8.28 26.64 -15.31
N VAL A 504 8.94 25.85 -14.45
CA VAL A 504 9.86 26.37 -13.45
C VAL A 504 11.09 27.01 -14.10
N SER A 505 11.71 26.34 -15.08
CA SER A 505 12.88 26.90 -15.78
C SER A 505 12.54 28.21 -16.50
N HIS A 506 11.36 28.29 -17.11
CA HIS A 506 10.89 29.52 -17.75
C HIS A 506 10.74 30.61 -16.69
N LEU A 507 9.98 30.36 -15.62
CA LEU A 507 9.77 31.32 -14.54
C LEU A 507 11.08 31.90 -13.99
N MET A 508 12.07 31.04 -13.72
CA MET A 508 13.36 31.47 -13.17
C MET A 508 14.18 32.31 -14.15
N ARG A 509 14.10 32.04 -15.46
CA ARG A 509 14.84 32.83 -16.47
C ARG A 509 14.26 34.22 -16.66
N PHE A 510 12.93 34.36 -16.62
CA PHE A 510 12.28 35.66 -16.79
C PHE A 510 12.55 36.60 -15.62
N ASP A 511 12.60 36.06 -14.40
CA ASP A 511 12.89 36.85 -13.21
C ASP A 511 14.35 37.35 -13.18
N ILE A 512 15.31 36.53 -13.61
CA ILE A 512 16.71 36.95 -13.78
C ILE A 512 16.81 38.08 -14.82
N ALA A 513 16.12 37.96 -15.96
CA ALA A 513 16.16 38.98 -17.01
C ALA A 513 15.55 40.32 -16.56
N GLN A 514 14.50 40.30 -15.73
CA GLN A 514 13.92 41.53 -15.17
C GLN A 514 14.87 42.16 -14.13
N ASN A 515 15.48 41.37 -13.27
CA ASN A 515 16.46 41.86 -12.30
C ASN A 515 17.70 42.46 -12.98
N ASP A 516 18.24 41.82 -14.02
CA ASP A 516 19.37 42.35 -14.78
C ASP A 516 19.01 43.66 -15.51
N ALA A 517 17.79 43.76 -16.07
CA ALA A 517 17.31 45.00 -16.68
C ALA A 517 17.16 46.14 -15.67
N LEU A 518 16.63 45.86 -14.47
CA LEU A 518 16.52 46.83 -13.38
C LEU A 518 17.89 47.26 -12.83
N VAL A 519 18.87 46.36 -12.77
CA VAL A 519 20.26 46.68 -12.37
C VAL A 519 20.94 47.56 -13.42
N LEU A 520 20.68 47.35 -14.70
CA LEU A 520 21.20 48.19 -15.79
C LEU A 520 20.55 49.59 -15.80
N GLU A 521 19.25 49.70 -15.51
CA GLU A 521 18.56 51.00 -15.42
C GLU A 521 18.98 51.82 -14.17
N THR A 522 19.31 51.16 -13.06
CA THR A 522 19.71 51.83 -11.82
C THR A 522 21.18 52.26 -11.79
N ASN A 523 21.98 51.90 -12.80
CA ASN A 523 23.40 52.24 -12.88
C ASN A 523 23.79 52.96 -14.18
N PRO A 524 23.33 54.22 -14.41
CA PRO A 524 23.57 54.97 -15.64
C PRO A 524 25.00 55.58 -15.73
N LYS A 525 26.02 54.93 -15.17
CA LYS A 525 27.41 55.42 -15.21
C LYS A 525 28.45 54.34 -15.49
N VAL A 526 28.34 53.66 -16.63
CA VAL A 526 29.54 53.21 -17.37
C VAL A 526 29.25 53.29 -18.86
N SER A 527 29.30 54.50 -19.41
CA SER A 527 29.59 54.73 -20.83
C SER A 527 30.63 55.83 -20.94
N LEU A 528 31.88 55.41 -21.12
CA LEU A 528 32.92 56.08 -21.89
C LEU A 528 34.05 55.10 -22.19
#